data_AF-A0A2D4FGI8-F1
#
_entry.id   AF-A0A2D4FGI8-F1
#
_cell.length_a   1.000
_cell.length_b   1.000
_cell.length_c   1.000
_cell.angle_alpha   90.00
_cell.angle_beta   90.00
_cell.angle_gamma   90.00
#
_symmetry.space_group_name_H-M   'P 1'
#
loop_
_entity.id
_entity.type
_entity.pdbx_description
1 polymer ?
#
loop_
_entity_poly.entity_id
_entity_poly.type
_entity_poly.pdbx_seq_one_letter_code
_entity_poly.pdbx_strand_id
1 'polypeptide(L)'
;HLPDGCPQMVVMPLYASLPYSQQLRVFQVAPKGYRKVILSTNIAETSITIAGIKYIVDTGMVKAKKYTPQSGLEVLAVQRISKAQAWQRAGRAGREDNGFCYRLYTEDEFEKFD
;
A
#
# COMPACT_ATOMS: atom_id res chain seq x y z
N HIS A 1 -18.65 -10.74 -11.59
CA HIS A 1 -19.11 -9.43 -12.09
C HIS A 1 -19.26 -8.49 -10.91
N LEU A 2 -18.88 -7.21 -11.07
CA LEU A 2 -19.20 -6.19 -10.06
C LEU A 2 -20.71 -5.89 -10.11
N PRO A 3 -21.34 -5.51 -8.98
CA PRO A 3 -22.76 -5.14 -8.96
C PRO A 3 -23.06 -3.97 -9.91
N ASP A 4 -24.29 -3.93 -10.42
CA ASP A 4 -24.79 -2.81 -11.22
C ASP A 4 -24.70 -1.50 -10.42
N GLY A 5 -24.29 -0.41 -11.09
CA GLY A 5 -24.09 0.90 -10.46
C GLY A 5 -22.71 1.10 -9.81
N CYS A 6 -21.81 0.11 -9.83
CA CYS A 6 -20.45 0.31 -9.36
C CYS A 6 -19.69 1.28 -10.29
N PRO A 7 -19.01 2.32 -9.76
CA PRO A 7 -18.23 3.23 -10.60
C PRO A 7 -17.09 2.50 -11.31
N GLN A 8 -16.76 2.95 -12.51
CA GLN A 8 -15.60 2.48 -13.26
C GLN A 8 -14.32 2.74 -12.45
N MET A 9 -13.26 1.95 -12.66
CA MET A 9 -12.01 2.08 -11.92
C MET A 9 -10.88 2.60 -12.78
N VAL A 10 -10.07 3.51 -12.22
CA VAL A 10 -8.76 3.87 -12.77
C VAL A 10 -7.69 3.27 -11.86
N VAL A 11 -6.99 2.26 -12.39
CA VAL A 11 -5.94 1.54 -11.66
C VAL A 11 -4.57 2.13 -12.03
N MET A 12 -3.75 2.45 -11.02
CA MET A 12 -2.43 3.03 -11.19
C MET A 12 -1.39 2.24 -10.38
N PRO A 13 -0.31 1.75 -11.00
CA PRO A 13 0.81 1.17 -10.26
C PRO A 13 1.66 2.27 -9.60
N LEU A 14 2.29 1.96 -8.47
CA LEU A 14 3.23 2.84 -7.79
C LEU A 14 4.37 2.05 -7.13
N TYR A 15 5.55 2.09 -7.73
CA TYR A 15 6.76 1.40 -7.27
C TYR A 15 8.02 2.17 -7.68
N ALA A 16 9.14 1.89 -7.01
CA ALA A 16 10.35 2.70 -7.09
C ALA A 16 10.96 2.86 -8.50
N SER A 17 10.94 1.81 -9.32
CA SER A 17 11.48 1.84 -10.69
C SER A 17 10.50 2.36 -11.75
N LEU A 18 9.30 2.79 -11.36
CA LEU A 18 8.33 3.38 -12.30
C LEU A 18 8.86 4.75 -12.78
N PRO A 19 8.73 5.11 -14.07
CA PRO A 19 9.15 6.44 -14.55
C PRO A 19 8.49 7.56 -13.74
N TYR A 20 9.25 8.62 -13.43
CA TYR A 20 8.76 9.70 -12.57
C TYR A 20 7.46 10.33 -13.07
N SER A 21 7.32 10.54 -14.38
CA SER A 21 6.09 11.05 -15.00
C SER A 21 4.88 10.16 -14.75
N GLN A 22 5.07 8.85 -14.62
CA GLN A 22 4.00 7.90 -14.30
C GLN A 22 3.72 7.86 -12.79
N GLN A 23 4.75 7.99 -11.93
CA GLN A 23 4.55 8.13 -10.48
C GLN A 23 3.67 9.35 -10.18
N LEU A 24 3.86 10.47 -10.88
CA LEU A 24 3.08 11.70 -10.67
C LEU A 24 1.57 11.54 -10.92
N ARG A 25 1.15 10.55 -11.72
CA ARG A 25 -0.27 10.29 -12.01
C ARG A 25 -1.07 9.97 -10.75
N VAL A 26 -0.42 9.39 -9.73
CA VAL A 26 -1.07 9.08 -8.45
C VAL A 26 -1.44 10.32 -7.64
N PHE A 27 -1.00 11.52 -8.02
CA PHE A 27 -1.44 12.78 -7.39
C PHE A 27 -2.59 13.45 -8.14
N GLN A 28 -2.90 13.02 -9.37
CA GLN A 28 -4.01 13.55 -10.15
C GLN A 28 -5.35 13.05 -9.61
N VAL A 29 -6.36 13.92 -9.66
CA VAL A 29 -7.74 13.57 -9.30
C VAL A 29 -8.30 12.62 -10.36
N ALA A 30 -9.05 11.60 -9.93
CA ALA A 30 -9.69 10.68 -10.87
C ALA A 30 -10.86 11.38 -11.60
N PRO A 31 -11.15 11.02 -12.86
CA PRO A 31 -12.32 11.52 -13.57
C PRO A 31 -13.62 11.32 -12.77
N LYS A 32 -14.59 12.22 -12.94
CA LYS A 32 -15.88 12.13 -12.26
C LYS A 32 -16.56 10.80 -12.59
N GLY A 33 -17.07 10.12 -11.57
CA GLY A 33 -17.71 8.80 -11.72
C GLY A 33 -16.73 7.62 -11.73
N TYR A 34 -15.43 7.86 -11.55
CA TYR A 34 -14.43 6.80 -11.44
C TYR A 34 -13.89 6.67 -10.01
N ARG A 35 -13.63 5.44 -9.60
CA ARG A 35 -12.87 5.12 -8.39
C ARG A 35 -11.39 4.98 -8.73
N LYS A 36 -10.56 5.74 -8.02
CA LYS A 36 -9.10 5.61 -8.07
C LYS A 36 -8.65 4.40 -7.26
N VAL A 37 -7.82 3.55 -7.86
CA VAL A 37 -7.20 2.41 -7.19
C VAL A 37 -5.69 2.48 -7.43
N ILE A 38 -4.92 2.44 -6.35
CA ILE A 38 -3.46 2.55 -6.41
C ILE A 38 -2.87 1.23 -5.92
N LEU A 39 -2.14 0.55 -6.79
CA LEU A 39 -1.40 -0.66 -6.45
C LEU A 39 0.03 -0.26 -6.11
N SER A 40 0.37 -0.19 -4.82
CA SER A 40 1.66 0.30 -4.38
C SER A 40 2.49 -0.73 -3.64
N THR A 41 3.81 -0.59 -3.78
CA THR A 41 4.80 -1.18 -2.87
C THR A 41 4.92 -0.32 -1.60
N ASN A 42 5.90 -0.61 -0.74
CA ASN A 42 6.18 0.21 0.45
C ASN A 42 6.62 1.65 0.14
N ILE A 43 6.78 2.05 -1.13
CA ILE A 43 7.01 3.46 -1.49
C ILE A 43 5.87 4.39 -1.01
N ALA A 44 4.63 3.88 -0.93
CA ALA A 44 3.52 4.64 -0.39
C ALA A 44 3.52 4.73 1.15
N GLU A 45 4.34 3.92 1.82
CA GLU A 45 4.41 3.81 3.27
C GLU A 45 5.08 5.01 3.94
N THR A 46 5.96 5.73 3.22
CA THR A 46 6.73 6.86 3.75
C THR A 46 6.69 8.05 2.79
N SER A 47 6.44 9.24 3.34
CA SER A 47 6.69 10.54 2.68
C SER A 47 5.98 10.84 1.36
N ILE A 48 4.85 10.19 1.07
CA ILE A 48 3.90 10.67 0.05
C ILE A 48 2.51 10.93 0.66
N THR A 49 1.89 12.03 0.24
CA THR A 49 0.50 12.36 0.59
C THR A 49 -0.31 12.35 -0.68
N ILE A 50 -1.14 11.33 -0.83
CA ILE A 50 -2.11 11.24 -1.93
C ILE A 50 -3.46 11.65 -1.34
N ALA A 51 -4.05 12.70 -1.91
CA ALA A 51 -5.35 13.19 -1.49
C ALA A 51 -6.47 12.17 -1.74
N GLY A 52 -7.49 12.17 -0.88
CA GLY A 52 -8.70 11.37 -1.06
C GLY A 52 -8.58 9.87 -0.77
N ILE A 53 -7.50 9.40 -0.13
CA ILE A 53 -7.37 7.99 0.26
C ILE A 53 -8.28 7.70 1.46
N LYS A 54 -9.37 6.97 1.23
CA LYS A 54 -10.32 6.52 2.26
C LYS A 54 -10.16 5.06 2.67
N TYR A 55 -9.56 4.24 1.80
CA TYR A 55 -9.48 2.80 1.99
C TYR A 55 -8.06 2.32 1.75
N ILE A 56 -7.53 1.56 2.71
CA ILE A 56 -6.27 0.84 2.60
C ILE A 56 -6.58 -0.66 2.59
N VAL A 57 -5.92 -1.39 1.70
CA VAL A 57 -5.90 -2.85 1.71
C VAL A 57 -4.46 -3.27 1.93
N ASP A 58 -4.15 -3.78 3.12
CA ASP A 58 -2.79 -4.14 3.54
C ASP A 58 -2.59 -5.65 3.48
N THR A 59 -1.66 -6.09 2.63
CA THR A 59 -1.29 -7.51 2.49
C THR A 59 -0.44 -8.02 3.64
N GLY A 60 0.14 -7.14 4.46
CA GLY A 60 1.06 -7.54 5.53
C GLY A 60 2.44 -8.00 5.04
N MET A 61 2.76 -7.80 3.76
CA MET A 61 4.01 -8.23 3.14
C MET A 61 4.81 -7.04 2.59
N VAL A 62 6.13 -7.23 2.50
CA VAL A 62 7.08 -6.31 1.85
C VAL A 62 8.22 -7.09 1.22
N LYS A 63 8.73 -6.62 0.08
CA LYS A 63 10.00 -7.10 -0.47
C LYS A 63 11.11 -6.19 0.05
N ALA A 64 11.88 -6.67 1.01
CA ALA A 64 12.92 -5.91 1.67
C ALA A 64 14.20 -6.73 1.76
N LYS A 65 15.30 -6.04 2.07
CA LYS A 65 16.59 -6.68 2.21
C LYS A 65 16.62 -7.49 3.50
N LYS A 66 17.03 -8.75 3.40
CA LYS A 66 17.19 -9.68 4.51
C LYS A 66 18.65 -10.11 4.57
N TYR A 67 19.28 -9.85 5.71
CA TYR A 67 20.63 -10.31 5.99
C TYR A 67 20.59 -11.74 6.54
N THR A 68 21.44 -12.62 6.02
CA THR A 68 21.61 -14.00 6.48
C THR A 68 22.99 -14.14 7.13
N PRO A 69 23.08 -14.13 8.48
CA PRO A 69 24.37 -14.14 9.18
C PRO A 69 25.24 -15.35 8.84
N GLN A 70 24.62 -16.50 8.56
CA GLN A 70 25.31 -17.76 8.28
C GLN A 70 26.12 -17.70 6.97
N SER A 71 25.64 -16.96 5.97
CA SER A 71 26.32 -16.82 4.67
C SER A 71 26.97 -15.45 4.47
N GLY A 72 26.72 -14.49 5.36
CA GLY A 72 27.14 -13.09 5.20
C GLY A 72 26.46 -12.36 4.04
N LEU A 73 25.38 -12.91 3.48
CA LEU A 73 24.73 -12.37 2.28
C LEU A 73 23.51 -11.53 2.63
N GLU A 74 23.31 -10.47 1.84
CA GLU A 74 22.12 -9.64 1.85
C GLU A 74 21.29 -9.94 0.59
N VAL A 75 20.07 -10.44 0.78
CA VAL A 75 19.17 -10.82 -0.33
C VAL A 75 17.86 -10.05 -0.27
N LEU A 76 17.26 -9.77 -1.42
CA LEU A 76 15.90 -9.22 -1.49
C LEU A 76 14.88 -10.35 -1.34
N ALA A 77 14.22 -10.41 -0.20
CA ALA A 77 13.22 -11.43 0.11
C ALA A 77 11.85 -10.79 0.39
N VAL A 78 10.79 -11.54 0.06
CA VAL A 78 9.44 -11.20 0.51
C VAL A 78 9.30 -11.65 1.95
N GLN A 79 8.92 -10.75 2.84
CA GLN A 79 8.79 -10.99 4.27
C GLN A 79 7.58 -10.25 4.86
N ARG A 80 7.18 -10.63 6.07
CA ARG A 80 6.14 -9.91 6.82
C ARG A 80 6.63 -8.51 7.17
N ILE A 81 5.70 -7.58 7.28
CA ILE A 81 5.97 -6.22 7.76
C ILE A 81 6.01 -6.20 9.29
N SER A 82 6.60 -5.16 9.87
CA SER A 82 6.50 -4.93 11.32
C SER A 82 5.13 -4.37 11.71
N LYS A 83 4.77 -4.44 13.01
CA LYS A 83 3.59 -3.77 13.57
C LYS A 83 3.61 -2.27 13.27
N ALA A 84 4.78 -1.64 13.39
CA ALA A 84 4.95 -0.21 13.09
C ALA A 84 4.65 0.11 11.63
N GLN A 85 5.11 -0.71 10.69
CA GLN A 85 4.81 -0.53 9.26
C GLN A 85 3.32 -0.70 8.97
N ALA A 86 2.66 -1.68 9.58
CA ALA A 86 1.21 -1.87 9.45
C ALA A 86 0.43 -0.64 9.94
N TRP A 87 0.85 -0.02 11.04
CA TRP A 87 0.25 1.22 11.54
C TRP A 87 0.53 2.41 10.61
N GLN A 88 1.74 2.52 10.07
CA GLN A 88 2.07 3.56 9.08
C GLN A 88 1.23 3.45 7.80
N ARG A 89 0.97 2.22 7.35
CA ARG A 89 0.09 1.94 6.20
C ARG A 89 -1.35 2.32 6.50
N ALA A 90 -1.88 1.94 7.67
CA ALA A 90 -3.22 2.32 8.10
C ALA A 90 -3.40 3.84 8.15
N GLY A 91 -2.40 4.58 8.65
CA GLY A 91 -2.39 6.05 8.70
C GLY A 91 -2.29 6.76 7.34
N ARG A 92 -2.30 6.02 6.22
CA ARG A 92 -2.45 6.59 4.87
C ARG A 92 -3.92 6.84 4.52
N ALA A 93 -4.85 6.12 5.14
CA ALA A 93 -6.24 6.55 5.23
C ALA A 93 -6.41 7.50 6.43
N GLY A 94 -7.47 8.31 6.46
CA GLY A 94 -7.81 9.10 7.64
C GLY A 94 -7.24 10.52 7.69
N ARG A 95 -6.54 10.99 6.64
CA ARG A 95 -5.92 12.34 6.67
C ARG A 95 -6.88 13.49 6.37
N GLU A 96 -7.79 13.28 5.43
CA GLU A 96 -8.75 14.31 4.98
C GLU A 96 -10.19 13.99 5.43
N ASP A 97 -10.48 12.72 5.70
CA ASP A 97 -11.80 12.22 6.09
C ASP A 97 -11.61 10.86 6.78
N ASN A 98 -12.64 10.37 7.45
CA ASN A 98 -12.66 9.03 8.03
C ASN A 98 -12.31 7.98 6.98
N GLY A 99 -11.52 6.99 7.39
CA GLY A 99 -11.05 5.94 6.49
C GLY A 99 -10.92 4.58 7.17
N PHE A 100 -10.81 3.54 6.35
CA PHE A 100 -10.76 2.15 6.77
C PHE A 100 -9.46 1.51 6.29
N CYS A 101 -8.88 0.65 7.12
CA CYS A 101 -7.77 -0.21 6.76
C CYS A 101 -8.21 -1.67 6.87
N TYR A 102 -8.23 -2.38 5.74
CA TYR A 102 -8.52 -3.79 5.66
C TYR A 102 -7.21 -4.57 5.61
N ARG A 103 -6.93 -5.34 6.66
CA ARG A 103 -5.74 -6.19 6.75
C ARG A 103 -6.08 -7.58 6.24
N LEU A 104 -5.26 -8.11 5.33
CA LEU A 104 -5.43 -9.45 4.74
C LEU A 104 -4.72 -10.55 5.56
N TYR A 105 -4.68 -10.36 6.87
CA TYR A 105 -4.08 -11.26 7.85
C TYR A 105 -4.88 -11.18 9.15
N THR A 106 -4.87 -12.27 9.90
CA THR A 106 -5.62 -12.39 11.16
C THR A 106 -4.99 -11.57 12.28
N GLU A 107 -5.76 -11.33 13.33
CA GLU A 107 -5.24 -10.70 14.55
C GLU A 107 -4.12 -11.53 15.19
N ASP A 108 -4.28 -12.86 15.25
CA ASP A 108 -3.24 -13.78 15.74
C ASP A 108 -1.94 -13.72 14.94
N GLU A 109 -2.02 -13.52 13.62
CA GLU A 109 -0.83 -13.30 12.79
C GLU A 109 -0.22 -11.94 13.05
N PHE A 110 -1.04 -10.89 13.18
CA PHE A 110 -0.57 -9.54 13.48
C PHE A 110 0.18 -9.48 14.81
N GLU A 111 -0.27 -10.21 15.83
CA GLU A 111 0.39 -10.22 17.13
C GLU A 111 1.81 -10.81 17.09
N LYS A 112 2.09 -11.65 16.08
CA LYS A 112 3.41 -12.26 15.83
C LYS A 112 4.31 -11.39 14.96
N PHE A 113 3.84 -10.25 14.45
CA PHE A 113 4.69 -9.33 13.69
C PHE A 113 5.70 -8.66 14.64
N ASP A 114 6.90 -8.40 14.13
CA ASP A 114 7.97 -7.69 14.85
C ASP A 114 7.61 -6.23 15.14
#